data_AF-A0A850F6U1-F1
#
_entry.id   AF-A0A850F6U1-F1
#
_cell.length_a   1.000
_cell.length_b   1.000
_cell.length_c   1.000
_cell.angle_alpha   90.00
_cell.angle_beta   90.00
_cell.angle_gamma   90.00
#
_symmetry.space_group_name_H-M   'P 1'
#
loop_
_entity.id
_entity.type
_entity.pdbx_description
1 polymer ?
#
loop_
_entity_poly.entity_id
_entity_poly.type
_entity_poly.pdbx_seq_one_letter_code
_entity_poly.pdbx_strand_id
1 'polypeptide(L)'
;MNTINASMTVIGAGSYGTALAITLARNGHDVVLWGHDPNHIATLQHDRCNAAFLPDVPFPDTLHLESDLATALAASRDILVVVPSHVFGQVLGSIRPLLRDDARLVWATKGLEAETGRLLQDVAREVLGDRIPLAVISGPTFAKELAAGLPTAIAVAATDDVFASDLQTLLHCGKSFRVYRNHDFIGVQLGGAVKNVIAIGAGMSDGIGFGANARTALITRGLAEMSRLGSALGADPATFMGMAGLGDLVLTCTDNQSRNRRFGMQLGQGADVDSAQQQIGQVVEGYRNTKEVRELAARCGVEMPITEEIYQVLYCGKNAREAALTLLGRARKDESH
;
A
#
# COMPACT_ATOMS: atom_id res chain seq x y z
N MET A 1 -8.17 -32.82 10.72
CA MET A 1 -7.20 -32.26 9.75
C MET A 1 -6.04 -31.72 10.55
N ASN A 2 -4.80 -32.03 10.20
CA ASN A 2 -3.64 -31.46 10.89
C ASN A 2 -3.58 -29.97 10.53
N THR A 3 -4.02 -29.10 11.44
CA THR A 3 -3.90 -27.66 11.29
C THR A 3 -2.41 -27.33 11.27
N ILE A 4 -1.92 -26.77 10.17
CA ILE A 4 -0.55 -26.26 10.07
C ILE A 4 -0.39 -25.17 11.14
N ASN A 5 0.70 -25.20 11.90
CA ASN A 5 1.03 -24.12 12.84
C ASN A 5 2.04 -23.18 12.17
N ALA A 6 1.52 -22.14 11.52
CA ALA A 6 2.29 -21.20 10.73
C ALA A 6 2.74 -19.98 11.55
N SER A 7 3.90 -19.42 11.20
CA SER A 7 4.37 -18.16 11.80
C SER A 7 3.56 -16.95 11.33
N MET A 8 2.90 -17.04 10.18
CA MET A 8 2.04 -15.97 9.63
C MET A 8 1.00 -16.54 8.68
N THR A 9 -0.22 -15.99 8.74
CA THR A 9 -1.24 -16.17 7.70
C THR A 9 -1.38 -14.88 6.90
N VAL A 10 -1.13 -14.94 5.59
CA VAL A 10 -1.24 -13.81 4.67
C VAL A 10 -2.59 -13.86 3.97
N ILE A 11 -3.43 -12.85 4.21
CA ILE A 11 -4.76 -12.69 3.59
C ILE A 11 -4.60 -11.81 2.35
N GLY A 12 -4.60 -12.43 1.16
CA GLY A 12 -4.52 -11.74 -0.12
C GLY A 12 -3.48 -12.32 -1.07
N ALA A 13 -3.90 -13.22 -1.96
CA ALA A 13 -3.06 -13.85 -2.99
C ALA A 13 -2.78 -13.00 -4.25
N GLY A 14 -2.73 -11.67 -4.08
CA GLY A 14 -2.30 -10.73 -5.13
C GLY A 14 -0.77 -10.61 -5.21
N SER A 15 -0.27 -9.71 -6.06
CA SER A 15 1.18 -9.54 -6.27
C SER A 15 1.96 -9.28 -4.97
N TYR A 16 1.53 -8.29 -4.17
CA TYR A 16 2.29 -7.90 -2.98
C TYR A 16 2.13 -8.88 -1.81
N GLY A 17 0.94 -9.43 -1.59
CA GLY A 17 0.70 -10.45 -0.57
C GLY A 17 1.49 -11.73 -0.86
N THR A 18 1.50 -12.18 -2.12
CA THR A 18 2.34 -13.31 -2.54
C THR A 18 3.83 -13.03 -2.34
N ALA A 19 4.30 -11.82 -2.70
CA ALA A 19 5.71 -11.45 -2.50
C ALA A 19 6.12 -11.50 -1.02
N LEU A 20 5.30 -10.93 -0.12
CA LEU A 20 5.55 -10.97 1.33
C LEU A 20 5.51 -12.39 1.88
N ALA A 21 4.57 -13.22 1.41
CA ALA A 21 4.48 -14.63 1.81
C ALA A 21 5.72 -15.42 1.38
N ILE A 22 6.21 -15.20 0.15
CA ILE A 22 7.47 -15.79 -0.34
C ILE A 22 8.66 -15.33 0.51
N THR A 23 8.75 -14.03 0.84
CA THR A 23 9.85 -13.50 1.66
C THR A 23 9.87 -14.14 3.04
N LEU A 24 8.72 -14.22 3.72
CA LEU A 24 8.58 -14.89 5.01
C LEU A 24 8.95 -16.38 4.92
N ALA A 25 8.47 -17.07 3.90
CA ALA A 25 8.76 -18.49 3.71
C ALA A 25 10.26 -18.74 3.42
N ARG A 26 10.92 -17.87 2.65
CA ARG A 26 12.37 -17.93 2.40
C ARG A 26 13.22 -17.67 3.63
N ASN A 27 12.68 -16.98 4.64
CA ASN A 27 13.33 -16.84 5.94
C ASN A 27 13.23 -18.13 6.79
N GLY A 28 12.61 -19.20 6.26
CA GLY A 28 12.50 -20.49 6.91
C GLY A 28 11.23 -20.65 7.76
N HIS A 29 10.25 -19.75 7.61
CA HIS A 29 8.99 -19.82 8.33
C HIS A 29 7.94 -20.59 7.54
N ASP A 30 7.09 -21.34 8.25
CA ASP A 30 5.83 -21.83 7.69
C ASP A 30 4.84 -20.66 7.55
N VAL A 31 4.33 -20.48 6.33
CA VAL A 31 3.43 -19.38 5.98
C VAL A 31 2.21 -19.94 5.26
N VAL A 32 1.02 -19.50 5.65
CA VAL A 32 -0.21 -19.78 4.90
C VAL A 32 -0.57 -18.55 4.07
N LEU A 33 -0.75 -18.72 2.76
CA LEU A 33 -1.27 -17.68 1.87
C LEU A 33 -2.71 -18.03 1.48
N TRP A 34 -3.64 -17.18 1.93
CA TRP A 34 -5.05 -17.31 1.62
C TRP A 34 -5.47 -16.44 0.43
N GLY A 35 -6.35 -16.98 -0.40
CA GLY A 35 -7.01 -16.26 -1.49
C GLY A 35 -8.49 -16.57 -1.56
N HIS A 36 -9.28 -15.56 -1.91
CA HIS A 36 -10.73 -15.63 -1.95
C HIS A 36 -11.31 -16.46 -3.11
N ASP A 37 -10.53 -16.69 -4.17
CA ASP A 37 -10.92 -17.50 -5.31
C ASP A 37 -10.26 -18.88 -5.22
N PRO A 38 -11.02 -19.96 -4.92
CA PRO A 38 -10.48 -21.30 -4.82
C PRO A 38 -9.82 -21.81 -6.10
N ASN A 39 -10.30 -21.39 -7.28
CA ASN A 39 -9.70 -21.80 -8.55
C ASN A 39 -8.31 -21.19 -8.71
N HIS A 40 -8.18 -19.90 -8.41
CA HIS A 40 -6.87 -19.22 -8.39
C HIS A 40 -5.91 -19.90 -7.40
N ILE A 41 -6.38 -20.22 -6.19
CA ILE A 41 -5.57 -20.92 -5.18
C ILE A 41 -5.15 -22.33 -5.66
N ALA A 42 -6.04 -23.08 -6.32
CA ALA A 42 -5.70 -24.38 -6.88
C ALA A 42 -4.61 -24.27 -7.97
N THR A 43 -4.68 -23.24 -8.83
CA THR A 43 -3.62 -22.94 -9.82
C THR A 43 -2.30 -22.63 -9.13
N LEU A 44 -2.30 -21.74 -8.13
CA LEU A 44 -1.11 -21.40 -7.35
C LEU A 44 -0.47 -22.63 -6.68
N GLN A 45 -1.30 -23.54 -6.15
CA GLN A 45 -0.85 -24.77 -5.52
C GLN A 45 -0.25 -25.76 -6.54
N HIS A 46 -0.86 -25.90 -7.71
CA HIS A 46 -0.38 -26.78 -8.77
C HIS A 46 0.94 -26.28 -9.37
N ASP A 47 0.98 -25.00 -9.77
CA ASP A 47 2.12 -24.40 -10.46
C ASP A 47 3.28 -24.09 -9.50
N ARG A 48 2.99 -24.03 -8.19
CA ARG A 48 3.93 -23.56 -7.15
C ARG A 48 4.58 -22.23 -7.52
N CYS A 49 3.80 -21.35 -8.16
CA CYS A 49 4.20 -20.04 -8.64
C CYS A 49 2.95 -19.19 -8.86
N ASN A 50 3.08 -17.87 -8.73
CA ASN A 50 2.03 -16.92 -9.12
C ASN A 50 2.33 -16.31 -10.47
N ALA A 51 2.25 -17.11 -11.54
CA ALA A 51 2.64 -16.70 -12.89
C ALA A 51 1.94 -15.42 -13.38
N ALA A 52 0.69 -15.19 -12.96
CA ALA A 52 -0.09 -14.00 -13.32
C ALA A 52 0.50 -12.69 -12.75
N PHE A 53 1.10 -12.72 -11.56
CA PHE A 53 1.57 -11.53 -10.85
C PHE A 53 3.08 -11.45 -10.67
N LEU A 54 3.74 -12.60 -10.49
CA LEU A 54 5.15 -12.78 -10.16
C LEU A 54 5.70 -13.96 -10.98
N PRO A 55 5.79 -13.82 -12.31
CA PRO A 55 6.34 -14.88 -13.16
C PRO A 55 7.79 -15.19 -12.75
N ASP A 56 8.18 -16.44 -12.94
CA ASP A 56 9.54 -16.94 -12.67
C ASP A 56 9.97 -16.92 -11.20
N VAL A 57 9.03 -16.76 -10.26
CA VAL A 57 9.30 -16.86 -8.82
C VAL A 57 8.66 -18.13 -8.23
N PRO A 58 9.43 -19.21 -8.02
CA PRO A 58 8.91 -20.43 -7.40
C PRO A 58 8.61 -20.21 -5.91
N PHE A 59 7.56 -20.85 -5.42
CA PHE A 59 7.15 -20.83 -4.03
C PHE A 59 8.03 -21.76 -3.20
N PRO A 60 8.60 -21.30 -2.07
CA PRO A 60 9.29 -22.17 -1.12
C PRO A 60 8.36 -23.27 -0.58
N ASP A 61 8.89 -24.43 -0.20
CA ASP A 61 8.10 -25.56 0.29
C ASP A 61 7.31 -25.24 1.58
N THR A 62 7.79 -24.27 2.37
CA THR A 62 7.12 -23.78 3.59
C THR A 62 6.01 -22.76 3.33
N LEU A 63 5.75 -22.43 2.06
CA LEU A 63 4.60 -21.62 1.66
C LEU A 63 3.42 -22.52 1.30
N HIS A 64 2.40 -22.51 2.17
CA HIS A 64 1.18 -23.30 2.06
C HIS A 64 0.04 -22.44 1.51
N LEU A 65 -0.76 -23.00 0.61
CA LEU A 65 -1.86 -22.28 -0.05
C LEU A 65 -3.17 -22.77 0.55
N GLU A 66 -4.07 -21.84 0.87
CA GLU A 66 -5.36 -22.16 1.48
C GLU A 66 -6.48 -21.33 0.85
N SER A 67 -7.64 -21.95 0.63
CA SER A 67 -8.85 -21.30 0.10
C SER A 67 -9.95 -21.17 1.15
N ASP A 68 -9.95 -22.03 2.18
CA ASP A 68 -10.87 -21.92 3.30
C ASP A 68 -10.35 -20.91 4.35
N LEU A 69 -11.12 -19.84 4.54
CA LEU A 69 -10.71 -18.73 5.41
C LEU A 69 -10.57 -19.17 6.87
N ALA A 70 -11.46 -20.05 7.37
CA ALA A 70 -11.41 -20.52 8.75
C ALA A 70 -10.16 -21.37 9.00
N THR A 71 -9.84 -22.27 8.08
CA THR A 71 -8.61 -23.09 8.13
C THR A 71 -7.36 -22.23 8.09
N ALA A 72 -7.32 -21.22 7.22
CA ALA A 72 -6.19 -20.28 7.15
C ALA A 72 -6.01 -19.51 8.47
N LEU A 73 -7.07 -18.93 9.03
CA LEU A 73 -6.99 -18.14 10.25
C LEU A 73 -6.69 -18.99 11.50
N ALA A 74 -7.08 -20.26 11.51
CA ALA A 74 -6.73 -21.16 12.60
C ALA A 74 -5.22 -21.48 12.66
N ALA A 75 -4.52 -21.37 11.51
CA ALA A 75 -3.13 -21.77 11.37
C ALA A 75 -2.12 -20.84 12.07
N SER A 76 -2.48 -19.58 12.32
CA SER A 76 -1.57 -18.63 12.96
C SER A 76 -2.31 -17.60 13.80
N ARG A 77 -1.67 -17.16 14.89
CA ARG A 77 -2.08 -15.97 15.63
C ARG A 77 -1.75 -14.66 14.90
N ASP A 78 -0.76 -14.67 14.00
CA ASP A 78 -0.31 -13.48 13.29
C ASP A 78 -0.91 -13.46 11.89
N ILE A 79 -1.65 -12.39 11.60
CA ILE A 79 -2.41 -12.27 10.35
C ILE A 79 -1.95 -11.02 9.61
N LEU A 80 -1.49 -11.21 8.37
CA LEU A 80 -1.04 -10.16 7.48
C LEU A 80 -2.05 -9.91 6.36
N VAL A 81 -2.74 -8.77 6.43
CA VAL A 81 -3.76 -8.38 5.43
C VAL A 81 -3.14 -7.56 4.30
N VAL A 82 -3.23 -8.08 3.08
CA VAL A 82 -2.64 -7.47 1.87
C VAL A 82 -3.67 -7.48 0.73
N VAL A 83 -4.77 -6.78 0.96
CA VAL A 83 -5.89 -6.65 0.02
C VAL A 83 -6.00 -5.19 -0.47
N PRO A 84 -6.71 -4.90 -1.57
CA PRO A 84 -7.03 -3.52 -1.94
C PRO A 84 -7.76 -2.77 -0.81
N SER A 85 -7.51 -1.46 -0.64
CA SER A 85 -8.08 -0.72 0.51
C SER A 85 -9.60 -0.71 0.54
N HIS A 86 -10.23 -0.67 -0.64
CA HIS A 86 -11.69 -0.66 -0.77
C HIS A 86 -12.42 -1.91 -0.28
N VAL A 87 -11.72 -3.05 -0.15
CA VAL A 87 -12.30 -4.29 0.44
C VAL A 87 -11.81 -4.55 1.86
N PHE A 88 -10.92 -3.71 2.40
CA PHE A 88 -10.27 -3.93 3.69
C PHE A 88 -11.28 -4.14 4.82
N GLY A 89 -12.24 -3.23 4.99
CA GLY A 89 -13.28 -3.33 6.02
C GLY A 89 -14.15 -4.59 5.88
N GLN A 90 -14.53 -4.95 4.65
CA GLN A 90 -15.29 -6.19 4.38
C GLN A 90 -14.50 -7.45 4.77
N VAL A 91 -13.20 -7.47 4.45
CA VAL A 91 -12.30 -8.57 4.83
C VAL A 91 -12.18 -8.64 6.35
N LEU A 92 -11.99 -7.50 7.05
CA LEU A 92 -11.95 -7.49 8.51
C LEU A 92 -13.25 -8.01 9.14
N GLY A 93 -14.41 -7.65 8.57
CA GLY A 93 -15.70 -8.18 9.01
C GLY A 93 -15.80 -9.70 8.86
N SER A 94 -15.20 -10.25 7.80
CA SER A 94 -15.20 -11.69 7.50
C SER A 94 -14.22 -12.47 8.39
N ILE A 95 -13.06 -11.90 8.72
CA ILE A 95 -12.07 -12.57 9.59
C ILE A 95 -12.48 -12.51 11.07
N ARG A 96 -13.14 -11.42 11.52
CA ARG A 96 -13.49 -11.18 12.93
C ARG A 96 -14.09 -12.40 13.64
N PRO A 97 -15.14 -13.08 13.13
CA PRO A 97 -15.75 -14.21 13.85
C PRO A 97 -14.86 -15.47 13.89
N LEU A 98 -13.76 -15.50 13.14
CA LEU A 98 -12.85 -16.63 12.99
C LEU A 98 -11.49 -16.38 13.66
N LEU A 99 -11.27 -15.18 14.19
CA LEU A 99 -10.03 -14.83 14.86
C LEU A 99 -9.85 -15.66 16.14
N ARG A 100 -8.61 -16.07 16.37
CA ARG A 100 -8.17 -16.61 17.65
C ARG A 100 -8.21 -15.53 18.73
N ASP A 101 -8.37 -15.94 19.98
CA ASP A 101 -8.34 -15.02 21.12
C ASP A 101 -6.99 -14.30 21.30
N ASP A 102 -5.90 -14.92 20.82
CA ASP A 102 -4.53 -14.40 20.85
C ASP A 102 -4.09 -13.73 19.54
N ALA A 103 -5.03 -13.43 18.63
CA ALA A 103 -4.73 -12.90 17.32
C ALA A 103 -4.05 -11.52 17.37
N ARG A 104 -3.15 -11.27 16.42
CA ARG A 104 -2.51 -9.98 16.14
C ARG A 104 -2.63 -9.69 14.65
N LEU A 105 -2.90 -8.44 14.30
CA LEU A 105 -3.19 -8.06 12.92
C LEU A 105 -2.17 -7.05 12.40
N VAL A 106 -1.52 -7.37 11.30
CA VAL A 106 -0.69 -6.45 10.53
C VAL A 106 -1.29 -6.27 9.14
N TRP A 107 -1.16 -5.10 8.53
CA TRP A 107 -1.50 -4.94 7.11
C TRP A 107 -0.40 -4.27 6.32
N ALA A 108 -0.27 -4.69 5.06
CA ALA A 108 0.52 -4.01 4.04
C ALA A 108 -0.37 -3.35 2.97
N THR A 109 -1.67 -3.23 3.29
CA THR A 109 -2.68 -2.52 2.50
C THR A 109 -2.39 -1.02 2.54
N LYS A 110 -2.29 -0.37 1.37
CA LYS A 110 -1.92 1.04 1.23
C LYS A 110 -3.09 1.83 0.62
N GLY A 111 -3.79 2.60 1.45
CA GLY A 111 -4.93 3.42 1.05
C GLY A 111 -5.77 3.84 2.25
N LEU A 112 -6.95 4.36 1.99
CA LEU A 112 -7.95 4.74 3.00
C LEU A 112 -9.22 3.92 2.81
N GLU A 113 -10.15 4.01 3.76
CA GLU A 113 -11.48 3.40 3.62
C GLU A 113 -12.23 4.05 2.45
N ALA A 114 -12.79 3.22 1.58
CA ALA A 114 -13.56 3.69 0.44
C ALA A 114 -14.77 4.54 0.90
N GLU A 115 -15.07 5.58 0.12
CA GLU A 115 -16.20 6.52 0.32
C GLU A 115 -16.15 7.39 1.59
N THR A 116 -15.42 6.98 2.63
CA THR A 116 -15.29 7.76 3.86
C THR A 116 -13.93 8.40 4.00
N GLY A 117 -12.88 7.87 3.38
CA GLY A 117 -11.49 8.33 3.54
C GLY A 117 -10.97 8.18 4.97
N ARG A 118 -11.53 7.29 5.80
CA ARG A 118 -11.03 7.01 7.14
C ARG A 118 -9.69 6.27 7.09
N LEU A 119 -8.88 6.44 8.12
CA LEU A 119 -7.65 5.66 8.26
C LEU A 119 -8.01 4.19 8.51
N LEU A 120 -7.24 3.27 7.92
CA LEU A 120 -7.50 1.83 8.06
C LEU A 120 -7.38 1.36 9.52
N GLN A 121 -6.59 2.05 10.34
CA GLN A 121 -6.57 1.82 11.79
C GLN A 121 -7.94 2.04 12.45
N ASP A 122 -8.70 3.05 12.00
CA ASP A 122 -9.97 3.41 12.62
C ASP A 122 -11.04 2.39 12.21
N VAL A 123 -10.98 1.93 10.95
CA VAL A 123 -11.77 0.79 10.46
C VAL A 123 -11.46 -0.47 11.25
N ALA A 124 -10.16 -0.77 11.45
CA ALA A 124 -9.74 -1.95 12.18
C ALA A 124 -10.22 -1.93 13.64
N ARG A 125 -10.07 -0.80 14.34
CA ARG A 125 -10.57 -0.64 15.72
C ARG A 125 -12.09 -0.74 15.80
N GLU A 126 -12.82 -0.17 14.84
CA GLU A 126 -14.29 -0.29 14.83
C GLU A 126 -14.75 -1.74 14.67
N VAL A 127 -14.14 -2.48 13.73
CA VAL A 127 -14.55 -3.86 13.43
C VAL A 127 -14.07 -4.83 14.52
N LEU A 128 -12.83 -4.69 14.98
CA LEU A 128 -12.16 -5.68 15.83
C LEU A 128 -12.11 -5.31 17.32
N GLY A 129 -12.32 -4.03 17.64
CA GLY A 129 -12.11 -3.48 18.98
C GLY A 129 -10.64 -3.19 19.29
N ASP A 130 -10.39 -2.60 20.46
CA ASP A 130 -9.07 -2.09 20.85
C ASP A 130 -8.14 -3.14 21.48
N ARG A 131 -8.61 -4.39 21.64
CA ARG A 131 -7.85 -5.46 22.32
C ARG A 131 -6.81 -6.13 21.42
N ILE A 132 -7.01 -6.09 20.11
CA ILE A 132 -6.13 -6.76 19.14
C ILE A 132 -4.94 -5.86 18.83
N PRO A 133 -3.68 -6.33 19.03
CA PRO A 133 -2.51 -5.58 18.58
C PRO A 133 -2.55 -5.36 17.08
N LEU A 134 -2.42 -4.09 16.67
CA LEU A 134 -2.42 -3.69 15.27
C LEU A 134 -1.01 -3.32 14.83
N ALA A 135 -0.69 -3.55 13.55
CA ALA A 135 0.55 -3.12 12.92
C ALA A 135 0.35 -2.78 11.44
N VAL A 136 1.26 -1.98 10.90
CA VAL A 136 1.26 -1.58 9.49
C VAL A 136 2.66 -1.72 8.92
N ILE A 137 2.73 -2.17 7.67
CA ILE A 137 3.94 -2.25 6.86
C ILE A 137 3.83 -1.25 5.71
N SER A 138 4.82 -0.38 5.58
CA SER A 138 4.92 0.52 4.43
C SER A 138 6.38 0.81 4.08
N GLY A 139 6.65 1.31 2.88
CA GLY A 139 8.01 1.55 2.41
C GLY A 139 8.22 1.27 0.93
N PRO A 140 9.38 1.68 0.37
CA PRO A 140 9.74 1.52 -1.02
C PRO A 140 9.90 0.05 -1.35
N THR A 141 8.86 -0.54 -1.92
CA THR A 141 8.86 -1.97 -2.22
C THR A 141 8.02 -2.29 -3.43
N PHE A 142 8.66 -2.76 -4.50
CA PHE A 142 7.97 -3.42 -5.60
C PHE A 142 7.88 -4.92 -5.33
N ALA A 143 6.69 -5.47 -5.56
CA ALA A 143 6.42 -6.89 -5.30
C ALA A 143 7.35 -7.82 -6.10
N LYS A 144 7.68 -7.48 -7.35
CA LYS A 144 8.58 -8.28 -8.20
C LYS A 144 9.99 -8.34 -7.64
N GLU A 145 10.54 -7.20 -7.24
CA GLU A 145 11.89 -7.13 -6.67
C GLU A 145 11.97 -7.85 -5.33
N LEU A 146 10.97 -7.65 -4.47
CA LEU A 146 10.87 -8.35 -3.20
C LEU A 146 10.80 -9.87 -3.40
N ALA A 147 9.93 -10.32 -4.31
CA ALA A 147 9.77 -11.73 -4.64
C ALA A 147 11.01 -12.34 -5.33
N ALA A 148 11.80 -11.53 -6.04
CA ALA A 148 13.11 -11.93 -6.59
C ALA A 148 14.23 -11.93 -5.53
N GLY A 149 13.97 -11.45 -4.32
CA GLY A 149 14.96 -11.39 -3.23
C GLY A 149 15.97 -10.26 -3.39
N LEU A 150 15.64 -9.21 -4.15
CA LEU A 150 16.48 -8.04 -4.31
C LEU A 150 16.47 -7.17 -3.03
N PRO A 151 17.57 -6.43 -2.75
CA PRO A 151 17.68 -5.56 -1.58
C PRO A 151 16.51 -4.59 -1.46
N THR A 152 15.72 -4.74 -0.41
CA THR A 152 14.52 -3.97 -0.14
C THR A 152 14.50 -3.54 1.32
N ALA A 153 13.88 -2.40 1.62
CA ALA A 153 13.71 -1.96 2.99
C ALA A 153 12.34 -1.33 3.24
N ILE A 154 11.77 -1.62 4.41
CA ILE A 154 10.44 -1.18 4.83
C ILE A 154 10.45 -0.62 6.25
N ALA A 155 9.41 0.12 6.59
CA ALA A 155 9.06 0.50 7.94
C ALA A 155 7.90 -0.36 8.47
N VAL A 156 7.95 -0.68 9.76
CA VAL A 156 6.87 -1.31 10.53
C VAL A 156 6.52 -0.40 11.70
N ALA A 157 5.23 -0.10 11.86
CA ALA A 157 4.70 0.52 13.06
C ALA A 157 3.64 -0.36 13.68
N ALA A 158 3.57 -0.44 15.01
CA ALA A 158 2.58 -1.22 15.73
C ALA A 158 2.04 -0.46 16.94
N THR A 159 0.83 -0.83 17.39
CA THR A 159 0.25 -0.33 18.64
C THR A 159 0.82 -1.03 19.88
N ASP A 160 1.60 -2.08 19.69
CA ASP A 160 2.25 -2.88 20.73
C ASP A 160 3.73 -3.10 20.37
N ASP A 161 4.64 -2.79 21.30
CA ASP A 161 6.09 -2.83 21.06
C ASP A 161 6.62 -4.25 20.90
N VAL A 162 6.02 -5.23 21.59
CA VAL A 162 6.39 -6.64 21.45
C VAL A 162 6.02 -7.11 20.05
N PHE A 163 4.82 -6.79 19.57
CA PHE A 163 4.40 -7.11 18.22
C PHE A 163 5.27 -6.42 17.16
N ALA A 164 5.65 -5.15 17.34
CA ALA A 164 6.60 -4.48 16.45
C ALA A 164 7.96 -5.21 16.38
N SER A 165 8.46 -5.67 17.54
CA SER A 165 9.72 -6.41 17.62
C SER A 165 9.62 -7.78 16.94
N ASP A 166 8.54 -8.52 17.20
CA ASP A 166 8.30 -9.84 16.60
C ASP A 166 8.20 -9.73 15.08
N LEU A 167 7.45 -8.75 14.57
CA LEU A 167 7.33 -8.50 13.13
C LEU A 167 8.67 -8.12 12.51
N GLN A 168 9.45 -7.28 13.18
CA GLN A 168 10.80 -6.93 12.72
C GLN A 168 11.65 -8.19 12.60
N THR A 169 11.69 -9.04 13.62
CA THR A 169 12.48 -10.29 13.59
C THR A 169 11.99 -11.25 12.51
N LEU A 170 10.68 -11.44 12.39
CA LEU A 170 10.08 -12.39 11.44
C LEU A 170 10.34 -11.99 9.98
N LEU A 171 10.19 -10.70 9.66
CA LEU A 171 10.35 -10.20 8.30
C LEU A 171 11.83 -9.99 7.95
N HIS A 172 12.68 -9.59 8.89
CA HIS A 172 14.05 -9.18 8.59
C HIS A 172 14.91 -10.33 8.02
N CYS A 173 15.52 -10.06 6.87
CA CYS A 173 16.54 -10.90 6.27
C CYS A 173 17.80 -10.07 6.02
N GLY A 174 18.88 -10.37 6.75
CA GLY A 174 20.11 -9.57 6.73
C GLY A 174 20.78 -9.41 5.36
N LYS A 175 20.39 -10.23 4.37
CA LYS A 175 20.92 -10.20 3.00
C LYS A 175 20.09 -9.32 2.05
N SER A 176 18.77 -9.31 2.18
CA SER A 176 17.87 -8.80 1.14
C SER A 176 16.67 -8.01 1.64
N PHE A 177 16.31 -8.08 2.93
CA PHE A 177 15.11 -7.40 3.42
C PHE A 177 15.32 -6.76 4.79
N ARG A 178 15.49 -5.43 4.82
CA ARG A 178 15.67 -4.68 6.06
C ARG A 178 14.35 -4.11 6.55
N VAL A 179 14.09 -4.32 7.83
CA VAL A 179 12.86 -3.87 8.50
C VAL A 179 13.23 -2.89 9.59
N TYR A 180 12.73 -1.66 9.46
CA TYR A 180 12.93 -0.58 10.41
C TYR A 180 11.67 -0.37 11.23
N ARG A 181 11.81 -0.37 12.56
CA ARG A 181 10.70 0.02 13.43
C ARG A 181 10.48 1.53 13.36
N ASN A 182 9.21 1.93 13.32
CA ASN A 182 8.77 3.30 13.44
C ASN A 182 7.63 3.32 14.49
N HIS A 183 7.61 4.32 15.36
CA HIS A 183 6.58 4.45 16.41
C HIS A 183 5.35 5.25 15.93
N ASP A 184 5.43 5.88 14.76
CA ASP A 184 4.35 6.67 14.18
C ASP A 184 3.43 5.83 13.29
N PHE A 185 2.43 5.24 13.92
CA PHE A 185 1.44 4.40 13.26
C PHE A 185 0.62 5.15 12.19
N ILE A 186 0.30 6.43 12.44
CA ILE A 186 -0.51 7.24 11.52
C ILE A 186 0.33 7.64 10.31
N GLY A 187 1.55 8.15 10.52
CA GLY A 187 2.43 8.58 9.43
C GLY A 187 2.81 7.46 8.48
N VAL A 188 3.07 6.24 8.99
CA VAL A 188 3.41 5.10 8.13
C VAL A 188 2.25 4.70 7.21
N GLN A 189 1.00 4.76 7.69
CA GLN A 189 -0.19 4.52 6.85
C GLN A 189 -0.39 5.62 5.81
N LEU A 190 -0.36 6.88 6.25
CA LEU A 190 -0.62 8.03 5.40
C LEU A 190 0.39 8.15 4.27
N GLY A 191 1.68 7.87 4.54
CA GLY A 191 2.70 7.88 3.50
C GLY A 191 2.40 6.89 2.37
N GLY A 192 1.96 5.67 2.73
CA GLY A 192 1.54 4.66 1.77
C GLY A 192 0.28 5.02 0.98
N ALA A 193 -0.67 5.73 1.59
CA ALA A 193 -1.89 6.19 0.94
C ALA A 193 -1.59 7.36 -0.02
N VAL A 194 -1.09 8.48 0.49
CA VAL A 194 -0.96 9.74 -0.26
C VAL A 194 0.00 9.60 -1.44
N LYS A 195 1.07 8.80 -1.33
CA LYS A 195 2.06 8.65 -2.41
C LYS A 195 1.45 8.22 -3.75
N ASN A 196 0.39 7.41 -3.72
CA ASN A 196 -0.19 6.83 -4.92
C ASN A 196 -0.89 7.91 -5.74
N VAL A 197 -1.49 8.89 -5.05
CA VAL A 197 -2.07 10.09 -5.67
C VAL A 197 -0.97 10.90 -6.34
N ILE A 198 0.09 11.26 -5.61
CA ILE A 198 1.20 12.05 -6.14
C ILE A 198 1.88 11.35 -7.34
N ALA A 199 2.00 10.02 -7.30
CA ALA A 199 2.54 9.23 -8.41
C ALA A 199 1.70 9.31 -9.69
N ILE A 200 0.37 9.41 -9.58
CA ILE A 200 -0.48 9.69 -10.74
C ILE A 200 -0.11 11.06 -11.32
N GLY A 201 -0.02 12.10 -10.49
CA GLY A 201 0.39 13.42 -10.95
C GLY A 201 1.77 13.43 -11.61
N ALA A 202 2.73 12.67 -11.06
CA ALA A 202 4.07 12.54 -11.63
C ALA A 202 4.03 11.86 -13.00
N GLY A 203 3.21 10.81 -13.11
CA GLY A 203 2.91 10.16 -14.38
C GLY A 203 2.30 11.14 -15.39
N MET A 204 1.27 11.91 -15.00
CA MET A 204 0.63 12.90 -15.87
C MET A 204 1.62 13.93 -16.38
N SER A 205 2.44 14.48 -15.49
CA SER A 205 3.52 15.41 -15.84
C SER A 205 4.43 14.83 -16.93
N ASP A 206 4.89 13.60 -16.76
CA ASP A 206 5.75 12.93 -17.74
C ASP A 206 4.99 12.61 -19.04
N GLY A 207 3.71 12.23 -18.95
CA GLY A 207 2.85 11.94 -20.12
C GLY A 207 2.56 13.17 -20.98
N ILE A 208 2.42 14.35 -20.38
CA ILE A 208 2.31 15.65 -21.07
C ILE A 208 3.59 16.00 -21.82
N GLY A 209 4.72 15.36 -21.47
CA GLY A 209 6.04 15.65 -22.03
C GLY A 209 6.85 16.64 -21.19
N PHE A 210 6.50 16.87 -19.93
CA PHE A 210 7.38 17.61 -19.03
C PHE A 210 8.60 16.76 -18.63
N GLY A 211 9.71 17.44 -18.38
CA GLY A 211 10.98 16.79 -18.02
C GLY A 211 11.11 16.46 -16.53
N ALA A 212 12.25 15.87 -16.18
CA ALA A 212 12.57 15.46 -14.82
C ALA A 212 12.43 16.57 -13.77
N ASN A 213 12.69 17.84 -14.13
CA ASN A 213 12.54 18.99 -13.22
C ASN A 213 11.11 19.13 -12.69
N ALA A 214 10.10 19.00 -13.57
CA ALA A 214 8.70 19.11 -13.17
C ALA A 214 8.29 17.95 -12.26
N ARG A 215 8.74 16.72 -12.59
CA ARG A 215 8.52 15.54 -11.76
C ARG A 215 9.14 15.70 -10.37
N THR A 216 10.39 16.15 -10.28
CA THR A 216 11.06 16.39 -8.98
C THR A 216 10.33 17.45 -8.17
N ALA A 217 9.94 18.57 -8.78
CA ALA A 217 9.16 19.61 -8.10
C ALA A 217 7.82 19.06 -7.56
N LEU A 218 7.15 18.20 -8.33
CA LEU A 218 5.91 17.56 -7.90
C LEU A 218 6.13 16.60 -6.73
N ILE A 219 7.20 15.79 -6.76
CA ILE A 219 7.57 14.90 -5.66
C ILE A 219 7.80 15.72 -4.38
N THR A 220 8.60 16.78 -4.46
CA THR A 220 8.90 17.64 -3.30
C THR A 220 7.65 18.30 -2.74
N ARG A 221 6.79 18.88 -3.60
CA ARG A 221 5.55 19.52 -3.15
C ARG A 221 4.50 18.52 -2.66
N GLY A 222 4.46 17.32 -3.26
CA GLY A 222 3.59 16.23 -2.83
C GLY A 222 3.99 15.68 -1.47
N LEU A 223 5.29 15.62 -1.18
CA LEU A 223 5.78 15.32 0.16
C LEU A 223 5.33 16.38 1.17
N ALA A 224 5.39 17.66 0.82
CA ALA A 224 4.90 18.73 1.70
C ALA A 224 3.37 18.63 1.96
N GLU A 225 2.57 18.26 0.96
CA GLU A 225 1.14 17.97 1.16
C GLU A 225 0.90 16.79 2.10
N MET A 226 1.64 15.70 1.89
CA MET A 226 1.62 14.51 2.74
C MET A 226 1.97 14.85 4.20
N SER A 227 3.06 15.60 4.42
CA SER A 227 3.48 16.03 5.76
C SER A 227 2.46 16.94 6.42
N ARG A 228 1.88 17.92 5.70
CA ARG A 228 0.83 18.79 6.27
C ARG A 228 -0.40 18.00 6.70
N LEU A 229 -0.87 17.07 5.87
CA LEU A 229 -2.00 16.21 6.22
C LEU A 229 -1.66 15.33 7.42
N GLY A 230 -0.47 14.74 7.42
CA GLY A 230 0.05 13.95 8.53
C GLY A 230 0.05 14.70 9.86
N SER A 231 0.66 15.89 9.89
CA SER A 231 0.71 16.73 11.08
C SER A 231 -0.68 17.09 11.61
N ALA A 232 -1.63 17.39 10.72
CA ALA A 232 -3.01 17.68 11.12
C ALA A 232 -3.73 16.47 11.75
N LEU A 233 -3.28 15.25 11.43
CA LEU A 233 -3.78 13.99 12.01
C LEU A 233 -2.93 13.49 13.19
N GLY A 234 -1.92 14.26 13.62
CA GLY A 234 -1.05 13.91 14.74
C GLY A 234 0.08 12.94 14.41
N ALA A 235 0.41 12.73 13.14
CA ALA A 235 1.60 11.99 12.73
C ALA A 235 2.88 12.80 13.02
N ASP A 236 4.00 12.09 13.17
CA ASP A 236 5.33 12.69 13.29
C ASP A 236 5.84 13.10 11.90
N PRO A 237 6.11 14.40 11.66
CA PRO A 237 6.65 14.86 10.37
C PRO A 237 7.92 14.14 9.92
N ALA A 238 8.76 13.67 10.86
CA ALA A 238 10.00 12.97 10.55
C ALA A 238 9.75 11.62 9.83
N THR A 239 8.60 10.97 10.06
CA THR A 239 8.21 9.73 9.38
C THR A 239 8.16 9.91 7.87
N PHE A 240 7.71 11.07 7.40
CA PHE A 240 7.58 11.34 5.97
C PHE A 240 8.92 11.52 5.27
N MET A 241 10.01 11.82 6.01
CA MET A 241 11.36 11.83 5.45
C MET A 241 11.98 10.43 5.35
N GLY A 242 11.37 9.43 5.97
CA GLY A 242 11.84 8.05 5.99
C GLY A 242 11.28 7.17 4.87
N MET A 243 11.29 5.85 5.12
CA MET A 243 10.90 4.84 4.14
C MET A 243 9.42 4.92 3.76
N ALA A 244 8.53 5.13 4.72
CA ALA A 244 7.08 5.13 4.48
C ALA A 244 6.58 6.38 3.73
N GLY A 245 7.34 7.48 3.76
CA GLY A 245 7.06 8.71 3.02
C GLY A 245 7.93 8.86 1.79
N LEU A 246 9.01 9.65 1.88
CA LEU A 246 9.88 10.05 0.79
C LEU A 246 10.43 8.85 0.02
N GLY A 247 10.89 7.80 0.71
CA GLY A 247 11.44 6.61 0.05
C GLY A 247 10.43 5.96 -0.89
N ASP A 248 9.25 5.63 -0.38
CA ASP A 248 8.19 4.99 -1.17
C ASP A 248 7.59 5.94 -2.22
N LEU A 249 7.50 7.24 -1.92
CA LEU A 249 7.06 8.26 -2.85
C LEU A 249 7.98 8.35 -4.07
N VAL A 250 9.29 8.48 -3.85
CA VAL A 250 10.29 8.55 -4.94
C VAL A 250 10.20 7.30 -5.81
N LEU A 251 10.27 6.12 -5.21
CA LEU A 251 10.18 4.84 -5.93
C LEU A 251 8.93 4.79 -6.83
N THR A 252 7.78 5.19 -6.27
CA THR A 252 6.48 5.10 -6.96
C THR A 252 6.35 6.14 -8.08
N CYS A 253 7.00 7.30 -7.96
CA CYS A 253 6.96 8.38 -8.94
C CYS A 253 7.97 8.23 -10.07
N THR A 254 9.05 7.45 -9.90
CA THR A 254 10.15 7.38 -10.87
C THR A 254 10.24 6.09 -11.66
N ASP A 255 9.52 5.03 -11.27
CA ASP A 255 9.61 3.71 -11.93
C ASP A 255 8.28 3.24 -12.52
N ASN A 256 8.32 2.60 -13.69
CA ASN A 256 7.16 2.09 -14.42
C ASN A 256 6.55 0.80 -13.86
N GLN A 257 7.21 0.14 -12.90
CA GLN A 257 6.57 -0.90 -12.09
C GLN A 257 5.38 -0.33 -11.30
N SER A 258 5.37 0.99 -11.03
CA SER A 258 4.22 1.70 -10.46
C SER A 258 3.05 1.77 -11.45
N ARG A 259 1.95 1.08 -11.10
CA ARG A 259 0.66 1.17 -11.80
C ARG A 259 0.11 2.60 -11.81
N ASN A 260 0.23 3.30 -10.68
CA ASN A 260 -0.26 4.68 -10.52
C ASN A 260 0.48 5.64 -11.46
N ARG A 261 1.81 5.50 -11.58
CA ARG A 261 2.62 6.30 -12.48
C ARG A 261 2.25 6.04 -13.94
N ARG A 262 2.17 4.78 -14.36
CA ARG A 262 1.76 4.43 -15.74
C ARG A 262 0.36 4.92 -16.08
N PHE A 263 -0.58 4.79 -15.14
CA PHE A 263 -1.93 5.33 -15.28
C PHE A 263 -1.89 6.85 -15.50
N GLY A 264 -1.15 7.58 -14.66
CA GLY A 264 -0.92 9.01 -14.85
C GLY A 264 -0.33 9.36 -16.22
N MET A 265 0.66 8.59 -16.70
CA MET A 265 1.25 8.83 -18.03
C MET A 265 0.23 8.75 -19.15
N GLN A 266 -0.65 7.76 -19.14
CA GLN A 266 -1.69 7.61 -20.16
C GLN A 266 -2.65 8.80 -20.15
N LEU A 267 -3.06 9.27 -18.97
CA LEU A 267 -3.88 10.47 -18.83
C LEU A 267 -3.16 11.72 -19.35
N GLY A 268 -1.86 11.85 -19.07
CA GLY A 268 -1.04 12.94 -19.60
C GLY A 268 -0.90 12.92 -21.12
N GLN A 269 -0.97 11.74 -21.73
CA GLN A 269 -0.97 11.52 -23.18
C GLN A 269 -2.35 11.74 -23.83
N GLY A 270 -3.38 12.03 -23.03
CA GLY A 270 -4.72 12.34 -23.50
C GLY A 270 -5.69 11.17 -23.52
N ALA A 271 -5.34 10.01 -22.95
CA ALA A 271 -6.31 8.94 -22.73
C ALA A 271 -7.37 9.36 -21.71
N ASP A 272 -8.60 8.89 -21.89
CA ASP A 272 -9.62 8.99 -20.85
C ASP A 272 -9.36 7.98 -19.70
N VAL A 273 -10.02 8.21 -18.57
CA VAL A 273 -9.84 7.42 -17.33
C VAL A 273 -10.15 5.95 -17.54
N ASP A 274 -11.25 5.62 -18.22
CA ASP A 274 -11.70 4.24 -18.37
C ASP A 274 -10.75 3.46 -19.28
N SER A 275 -10.37 4.05 -20.42
CA SER A 275 -9.39 3.48 -21.34
C SER A 275 -8.03 3.24 -20.66
N ALA A 276 -7.57 4.21 -19.87
CA ALA A 276 -6.31 4.08 -19.14
C ALA A 276 -6.38 2.95 -18.08
N GLN A 277 -7.47 2.83 -17.33
CA GLN A 277 -7.64 1.73 -16.37
C GLN A 277 -7.65 0.36 -17.05
N GLN A 278 -8.37 0.22 -18.17
CA GLN A 278 -8.41 -1.01 -18.95
C GLN A 278 -7.02 -1.42 -19.45
N GLN A 279 -6.23 -0.47 -19.96
CA GLN A 279 -4.89 -0.74 -20.47
C GLN A 279 -3.90 -1.15 -19.36
N ILE A 280 -4.07 -0.66 -18.13
CA ILE A 280 -3.25 -1.11 -16.98
C ILE A 280 -3.57 -2.56 -16.61
N GLY A 281 -4.83 -3.01 -16.78
CA GLY A 281 -5.26 -4.40 -16.56
C GLY A 281 -5.21 -4.86 -15.10
N GLN A 282 -4.98 -3.94 -14.15
CA GLN A 282 -4.84 -4.21 -12.72
C GLN A 282 -5.42 -3.04 -11.91
N VAL A 283 -5.79 -3.30 -10.66
CA VAL A 283 -6.28 -2.26 -9.75
C VAL A 283 -5.25 -1.12 -9.61
N VAL A 284 -5.69 0.11 -9.85
CA VAL A 284 -4.94 1.34 -9.64
C VAL A 284 -5.42 1.99 -8.34
N GLU A 285 -4.77 1.66 -7.23
CA GLU A 285 -5.16 2.16 -5.89
C GLU A 285 -5.28 3.70 -5.84
N GLY A 286 -4.34 4.41 -6.48
CA GLY A 286 -4.31 5.86 -6.50
C GLY A 286 -5.56 6.50 -7.08
N TYR A 287 -6.26 5.82 -8.00
CA TYR A 287 -7.50 6.34 -8.58
C TYR A 287 -8.56 6.57 -7.50
N ARG A 288 -8.90 5.53 -6.74
CA ARG A 288 -9.87 5.62 -5.63
C ARG A 288 -9.34 6.47 -4.49
N ASN A 289 -8.08 6.24 -4.13
CA ASN A 289 -7.44 6.91 -3.02
C ASN A 289 -7.33 8.45 -3.22
N THR A 290 -7.35 8.97 -4.46
CA THR A 290 -7.45 10.42 -4.71
C THR A 290 -8.70 11.03 -4.09
N LYS A 291 -9.88 10.41 -4.27
CA LYS A 291 -11.14 10.90 -3.69
C LYS A 291 -11.08 10.84 -2.17
N GLU A 292 -10.62 9.71 -1.64
CA GLU A 292 -10.53 9.45 -0.20
C GLU A 292 -9.57 10.40 0.52
N VAL A 293 -8.37 10.66 -0.06
CA VAL A 293 -7.38 11.60 0.48
C VAL A 293 -7.93 13.03 0.44
N ARG A 294 -8.61 13.42 -0.63
CA ARG A 294 -9.25 14.74 -0.74
C ARG A 294 -10.31 14.94 0.34
N GLU A 295 -11.17 13.95 0.57
CA GLU A 295 -12.21 14.01 1.60
C GLU A 295 -11.60 14.09 3.01
N LEU A 296 -10.55 13.31 3.28
CA LEU A 296 -9.81 13.38 4.53
C LEU A 296 -9.17 14.76 4.74
N ALA A 297 -8.50 15.29 3.71
CA ALA A 297 -7.90 16.62 3.77
C ALA A 297 -8.94 17.72 4.02
N ALA A 298 -10.10 17.65 3.37
CA ALA A 298 -11.20 18.58 3.58
C ALA A 298 -11.74 18.51 5.01
N ARG A 299 -11.93 17.32 5.58
CA ARG A 299 -12.35 17.15 6.99
C ARG A 299 -11.33 17.72 7.97
N CYS A 300 -10.05 17.64 7.66
CA CYS A 300 -8.97 18.18 8.49
C CYS A 300 -8.68 19.66 8.23
N GLY A 301 -9.34 20.30 7.24
CA GLY A 301 -9.06 21.69 6.86
C GLY A 301 -7.66 21.89 6.25
N VAL A 302 -7.08 20.86 5.62
CA VAL A 302 -5.72 20.89 5.06
C VAL A 302 -5.78 21.13 3.55
N GLU A 303 -5.05 22.15 3.08
CA GLU A 303 -4.88 22.38 1.64
C GLU A 303 -3.93 21.34 1.01
N MET A 304 -4.47 20.56 0.05
CA MET A 304 -3.71 19.64 -0.80
C MET A 304 -3.90 19.93 -2.30
N PRO A 305 -3.26 20.97 -2.84
CA PRO A 305 -3.47 21.44 -4.21
C PRO A 305 -3.21 20.40 -5.30
N ILE A 306 -2.14 19.60 -5.20
CA ILE A 306 -1.83 18.55 -6.16
C ILE A 306 -2.92 17.48 -6.10
N THR A 307 -3.33 17.09 -4.90
CA THR A 307 -4.43 16.13 -4.73
C THR A 307 -5.75 16.65 -5.30
N GLU A 308 -6.08 17.93 -5.09
CA GLU A 308 -7.28 18.55 -5.67
C GLU A 308 -7.24 18.52 -7.19
N GLU A 309 -6.12 18.92 -7.80
CA GLU A 309 -6.00 18.96 -9.26
C GLU A 309 -6.05 17.56 -9.89
N ILE A 310 -5.48 16.56 -9.22
CA ILE A 310 -5.61 15.16 -9.65
C ILE A 310 -7.06 14.71 -9.52
N TYR A 311 -7.78 15.09 -8.45
CA TYR A 311 -9.21 14.79 -8.32
C TYR A 311 -10.02 15.40 -9.46
N GLN A 312 -9.77 16.67 -9.81
CA GLN A 312 -10.47 17.34 -10.92
C GLN A 312 -10.27 16.61 -12.25
N VAL A 313 -9.07 16.10 -12.53
CA VAL A 313 -8.81 15.30 -13.74
C VAL A 313 -9.55 13.97 -13.68
N LEU A 314 -9.44 13.24 -12.57
CA LEU A 314 -9.96 11.87 -12.46
C LEU A 314 -11.49 11.80 -12.35
N TYR A 315 -12.12 12.79 -11.72
CA TYR A 315 -13.54 12.73 -11.34
C TYR A 315 -14.39 13.86 -11.91
N CYS A 316 -13.78 14.95 -12.39
CA CYS A 316 -14.51 16.11 -12.93
C CYS A 316 -14.22 16.38 -14.41
N GLY A 317 -13.44 15.51 -15.06
CA GLY A 317 -13.14 15.62 -16.49
C GLY A 317 -12.24 16.81 -16.86
N LYS A 318 -11.53 17.40 -15.88
CA LYS A 318 -10.57 18.48 -16.15
C LYS A 318 -9.43 17.94 -17.02
N ASN A 319 -9.00 18.71 -18.01
CA ASN A 319 -7.87 18.30 -18.85
C ASN A 319 -6.56 18.28 -18.04
N ALA A 320 -5.74 17.23 -18.20
CA ALA A 320 -4.49 17.06 -17.45
C ALA A 320 -3.49 18.23 -17.65
N ARG A 321 -3.43 18.80 -18.86
CA ARG A 321 -2.57 19.95 -19.16
C ARG A 321 -3.07 21.22 -18.47
N GLU A 322 -4.38 21.44 -18.44
CA GLU A 322 -4.98 22.56 -17.71
C GLU A 322 -4.76 22.46 -16.20
N ALA A 323 -4.87 21.25 -15.64
CA ALA A 323 -4.58 20.99 -14.23
C ALA A 323 -3.12 21.33 -13.89
N ALA A 324 -2.18 20.90 -14.72
CA ALA A 324 -0.77 21.22 -14.53
C ALA A 324 -0.48 22.73 -14.63
N LEU A 325 -1.11 23.44 -15.58
CA LEU A 325 -1.00 24.90 -15.68
C LEU A 325 -1.58 25.60 -14.45
N THR A 326 -2.66 25.07 -13.87
CA THR A 326 -3.25 25.60 -12.62
C THR A 326 -2.26 25.49 -11.45
N LEU A 327 -1.54 24.37 -11.33
CA LEU A 327 -0.53 24.17 -10.28
C LEU A 327 0.70 25.09 -10.44
N LEU A 328 1.09 25.39 -11.68
CA LEU A 328 2.20 26.29 -12.02
C LEU A 328 1.83 27.76 -11.83
N GLY A 329 0.57 28.14 -12.12
CA GLY A 329 0.08 29.51 -12.02
C GLY A 329 -0.25 29.99 -10.61
N ARG A 330 -0.12 29.13 -9.58
CA ARG A 330 -0.36 29.52 -8.19
C ARG A 330 0.60 30.63 -7.74
N ALA A 331 0.06 31.60 -7.02
CA ALA A 331 0.81 32.75 -6.50
C ALA A 331 2.04 32.30 -5.67
N ARG A 332 3.12 33.09 -5.76
CA ARG A 332 4.38 32.85 -5.02
C ARG A 332 4.06 32.73 -3.53
N LYS A 333 4.39 31.59 -2.93
CA LYS A 333 4.46 31.38 -1.47
C LYS A 333 5.90 31.00 -1.15
N ASP A 334 6.43 31.51 -0.04
CA ASP A 334 7.77 31.15 0.44
C ASP A 334 7.84 29.66 0.81
N GLU A 335 9.01 29.04 0.64
CA GLU A 335 9.26 27.71 1.18
C GLU A 335 9.20 27.76 2.71
N SER A 336 8.23 27.10 3.30
CA SER A 336 8.10 26.91 4.74
C SER A 336 8.25 25.42 5.05
N HIS A 337 9.27 25.10 5.84
CA HIS A 337 9.54 23.75 6.35
C HIS A 337 8.59 23.39 7.50
#